data_AF-A0ABD5LWX3-F1
#
_entry.id   AF-A0ABD5LWX3-F1
#
_cell.length_a   1.000
_cell.length_b   1.000
_cell.length_c   1.000
_cell.angle_alpha   90.00
_cell.angle_beta   90.00
_cell.angle_gamma   90.00
#
_symmetry.space_group_name_H-M   'P 1'
#
loop_
_entity.id
_entity.type
_entity.pdbx_description
1 polymer ?
#
loop_
_entity_poly.entity_id
_entity_poly.type
_entity_poly.pdbx_seq_one_letter_code
_entity_poly.pdbx_strand_id
1 'polypeptide(L)'
;MIAQVIGFVELPTQPLALPLDIQGTVFQQKVWRALLDIPFGCTMTYQEIAQKIGSPKSYRAVANACASNKLAVAIPCHRVIRQNGEISGYRWGD
;
A
#
# COMPACT_ATOMS: atom_id res chain seq x y z
N MET A 1 11.10 -1.31 -20.81
CA MET A 1 9.97 -1.04 -19.89
C MET A 1 9.66 -2.24 -19.01
N ILE A 2 9.26 -3.40 -19.56
CA ILE A 2 8.93 -4.59 -18.74
C ILE A 2 10.10 -5.08 -17.87
N ALA A 3 11.34 -5.08 -18.39
CA ALA A 3 12.52 -5.48 -17.63
C ALA A 3 12.75 -4.65 -16.35
N GLN A 4 12.41 -3.35 -16.36
CA GLN A 4 12.50 -2.49 -15.16
C GLN A 4 11.45 -2.86 -14.12
N VAL A 5 10.24 -3.25 -14.55
CA VAL A 5 9.19 -3.71 -13.65
C VAL A 5 9.58 -5.03 -13.01
N ILE A 6 10.12 -5.98 -13.78
CA ILE A 6 10.60 -7.27 -13.26
C ILE A 6 11.72 -7.04 -12.24
N GLY A 7 12.75 -6.26 -12.62
CA GLY A 7 13.87 -5.97 -11.71
C GLY A 7 13.43 -5.28 -10.42
N PHE A 8 12.42 -4.41 -10.47
CA PHE A 8 11.84 -3.81 -9.27
C PHE A 8 11.08 -4.81 -8.40
N VAL A 9 10.34 -5.76 -8.99
CA VAL A 9 9.66 -6.81 -8.20
C VAL A 9 10.68 -7.73 -7.51
N GLU A 10 11.78 -8.05 -8.18
CA GLU A 10 12.88 -8.87 -7.63
C GLU A 10 13.69 -8.12 -6.55
N LEU A 11 13.94 -6.83 -6.76
CA LEU A 11 14.73 -5.96 -5.88
C LEU A 11 13.96 -4.67 -5.57
N PRO A 12 12.94 -4.73 -4.69
CA PRO A 12 12.02 -3.62 -4.45
C PRO A 12 12.65 -2.46 -3.68
N THR A 13 13.89 -2.58 -3.23
CA THR A 13 14.63 -1.54 -2.50
C THR A 13 15.07 -0.38 -3.38
N GLN A 14 15.03 -0.53 -4.71
CA GLN A 14 15.29 0.55 -5.66
C GLN A 14 13.99 1.26 -6.05
N PRO A 15 13.98 2.60 -6.16
CA PRO A 15 12.79 3.32 -6.58
C PRO A 15 12.42 2.99 -8.04
N LEU A 16 11.15 2.66 -8.28
CA LEU A 16 10.62 2.44 -9.63
C LEU A 16 10.50 3.78 -10.37
N ALA A 17 11.48 4.09 -11.22
CA ALA A 17 11.52 5.31 -12.03
C ALA A 17 10.67 5.20 -13.31
N LEU A 18 9.40 4.77 -13.16
CA LEU A 18 8.41 4.75 -14.25
C LEU A 18 7.20 5.60 -13.87
N PRO A 19 6.60 6.34 -14.81
CA PRO A 19 5.34 7.03 -14.54
C PRO A 19 4.26 5.99 -14.24
N LEU A 20 3.65 6.10 -13.06
CA LEU A 20 2.55 5.24 -12.65
C LEU A 20 1.23 5.95 -12.90
N ASP A 21 0.37 5.33 -13.70
CA ASP A 21 -1.02 5.76 -13.86
C ASP A 21 -1.87 5.17 -12.72
N ILE A 22 -2.08 5.94 -11.66
CA ILE A 22 -2.77 5.51 -10.46
C ILE A 22 -4.24 5.95 -10.52
N GLN A 23 -5.12 5.04 -10.92
CA GLN A 23 -6.56 5.27 -11.02
C GLN A 23 -7.29 4.82 -9.76
N GLY A 24 -7.99 5.75 -9.09
CA GLY A 24 -8.75 5.49 -7.89
C GLY A 24 -9.50 6.72 -7.39
N THR A 25 -10.39 6.52 -6.42
CA THR A 25 -11.09 7.63 -5.75
C THR A 25 -10.10 8.50 -4.97
N VAL A 26 -10.51 9.73 -4.65
CA VAL A 26 -9.71 10.64 -3.80
C VAL A 26 -9.30 9.97 -2.49
N PHE A 27 -10.18 9.17 -1.88
CA PHE A 27 -9.87 8.43 -0.65
C PHE A 27 -8.80 7.35 -0.89
N GLN A 28 -8.94 6.56 -1.96
CA GLN A 28 -7.94 5.54 -2.32
C GLN A 28 -6.56 6.16 -2.58
N GLN A 29 -6.52 7.26 -3.33
CA GLN A 29 -5.27 7.97 -3.61
C GLN A 29 -4.60 8.49 -2.35
N LYS A 30 -5.37 9.05 -1.39
CA LYS A 30 -4.84 9.48 -0.09
C LYS A 30 -4.24 8.30 0.69
N VAL A 31 -4.95 7.17 0.73
CA VAL A 31 -4.43 5.95 1.38
C VAL A 31 -3.13 5.52 0.70
N TRP A 32 -3.15 5.31 -0.62
CA TRP A 32 -1.97 4.83 -1.36
C TRP A 32 -0.77 5.75 -1.24
N ARG A 33 -0.98 7.07 -1.17
CA ARG A 33 0.10 8.03 -0.91
C ARG A 33 0.71 7.82 0.47
N ALA A 34 -0.10 7.61 1.50
CA ALA A 34 0.40 7.33 2.84
C ALA A 34 1.17 5.99 2.93
N LEU A 35 0.82 5.01 2.10
CA LEU A 35 1.54 3.73 2.04
C LEU A 35 2.97 3.88 1.53
N LEU A 36 3.20 4.80 0.58
CA LEU A 36 4.54 5.04 0.01
C LEU A 36 5.54 5.56 1.05
N ASP A 37 5.06 6.13 2.14
CA ASP A 37 5.90 6.62 3.23
C ASP A 37 6.32 5.51 4.21
N ILE A 38 5.76 4.30 4.10
CA ILE A 38 6.12 3.19 5.01
C ILE A 38 7.52 2.68 4.62
N PRO A 39 8.53 2.75 5.50
CA PRO A 39 9.87 2.29 5.17
C PRO A 39 9.95 0.78 4.87
N PHE A 40 11.02 0.35 4.21
CA PHE A 40 11.29 -1.07 4.02
C PHE A 40 11.50 -1.78 5.36
N GLY A 41 10.95 -2.98 5.49
CA GLY A 41 11.03 -3.76 6.73
C GLY A 41 10.11 -3.26 7.85
N CYS A 42 9.38 -2.16 7.65
CA CYS A 42 8.41 -1.65 8.60
C CYS A 42 6.98 -1.98 8.19
N THR A 43 6.11 -2.11 9.18
CA THR A 43 4.67 -2.28 9.00
C THR A 43 3.90 -1.15 9.70
N MET A 44 2.68 -0.92 9.24
CA MET A 44 1.70 -0.07 9.93
C MET A 44 0.37 -0.81 10.01
N THR A 45 -0.49 -0.42 10.94
CA THR A 45 -1.85 -0.96 11.03
C THR A 45 -2.82 -0.15 10.17
N TYR A 46 -3.96 -0.76 9.79
CA TYR A 46 -5.05 -0.03 9.13
C TYR A 46 -5.52 1.21 9.93
N GLN A 47 -5.45 1.16 11.25
CA GLN A 47 -5.82 2.26 12.12
C GLN A 47 -4.80 3.40 12.08
N GLU A 48 -3.50 3.09 12.10
CA GLU A 48 -2.44 4.11 12.02
C GLU A 48 -2.48 4.84 10.68
N ILE A 49 -2.74 4.13 9.58
CA ILE A 49 -2.94 4.77 8.27
C ILE A 49 -4.19 5.67 8.29
N ALA A 50 -5.30 5.20 8.88
CA ALA A 50 -6.52 6.00 9.01
C ALA A 50 -6.28 7.29 9.81
N GLN A 51 -5.48 7.24 10.87
CA GLN A 51 -5.04 8.41 11.63
C GLN A 51 -4.15 9.33 10.78
N LYS A 52 -3.16 8.78 10.08
CA LYS A 52 -2.21 9.53 9.25
C LYS A 52 -2.89 10.32 8.13
N ILE A 53 -3.97 9.80 7.55
CA ILE A 53 -4.75 10.50 6.51
C ILE A 53 -5.84 11.43 7.07
N GLY A 54 -5.87 11.64 8.40
CA GLY A 54 -6.84 12.53 9.06
C GLY A 54 -8.26 11.97 9.10
N SER A 55 -8.44 10.65 8.99
CA SER A 55 -9.75 9.97 9.04
C SER A 55 -9.74 8.81 10.07
N PRO A 56 -9.58 9.07 11.37
CA PRO A 56 -9.29 8.01 12.36
C PRO A 56 -10.31 6.87 12.44
N LYS A 57 -11.57 7.13 12.04
CA LYS A 57 -12.67 6.14 12.07
C LYS A 57 -12.75 5.28 10.81
N SER A 58 -11.91 5.52 9.79
CA SER A 58 -12.03 4.88 8.48
C SER A 58 -11.16 3.64 8.28
N TYR A 59 -10.72 2.96 9.33
CA TYR A 59 -9.80 1.81 9.24
C TYR A 59 -10.30 0.68 8.31
N ARG A 60 -11.60 0.37 8.30
CA ARG A 60 -12.19 -0.60 7.35
C ARG A 60 -12.12 -0.11 5.90
N ALA A 61 -12.36 1.18 5.68
CA ALA A 61 -12.25 1.77 4.35
C ALA A 61 -10.80 1.80 3.87
N VAL A 62 -9.83 2.02 4.78
CA VAL A 62 -8.40 1.88 4.48
C VAL A 62 -8.08 0.45 4.05
N ALA A 63 -8.56 -0.56 4.77
CA ALA A 63 -8.38 -1.96 4.38
C ALA A 63 -8.93 -2.25 2.97
N ASN A 64 -10.12 -1.76 2.66
CA ASN A 64 -10.70 -1.87 1.31
C ASN A 64 -9.85 -1.13 0.25
N ALA A 65 -9.31 0.04 0.58
CA ALA A 65 -8.42 0.77 -0.31
C ALA A 65 -7.12 0.00 -0.58
N CYS A 66 -6.53 -0.64 0.44
CA CYS A 66 -5.39 -1.55 0.29
C CYS A 66 -5.74 -2.73 -0.61
N ALA A 67 -6.86 -3.42 -0.37
CA ALA A 67 -7.33 -4.54 -1.17
C ALA A 67 -7.66 -4.14 -2.63
N SER A 68 -7.99 -2.88 -2.87
CA SER A 68 -8.27 -2.35 -4.22
C SER A 68 -7.03 -1.95 -5.01
N ASN A 69 -5.85 -1.94 -4.40
CA ASN A 69 -4.59 -1.64 -5.08
C ASN A 69 -4.39 -2.61 -6.26
N LYS A 70 -3.99 -2.11 -7.43
CA LYS A 70 -3.65 -2.92 -8.62
C LYS A 70 -2.15 -2.94 -8.92
N LEU A 71 -1.38 -2.07 -8.26
CA LEU A 71 0.05 -1.89 -8.45
C LEU A 71 0.79 -2.48 -7.24
N ALA A 72 0.75 -3.80 -7.11
CA ALA A 72 1.47 -4.53 -6.06
C ALA A 72 2.95 -4.14 -6.04
N VAL A 73 3.57 -4.18 -4.86
CA VAL A 73 4.99 -3.84 -4.62
C VAL A 73 5.30 -2.35 -4.81
N ALA A 74 4.86 -1.74 -5.92
CA ALA A 74 5.06 -0.32 -6.20
C ALA A 74 4.26 0.57 -5.24
N ILE A 75 3.01 0.20 -4.97
CA ILE A 75 2.24 0.70 -3.82
C ILE A 75 2.30 -0.41 -2.75
N PRO A 76 3.00 -0.18 -1.63
CA PRO A 76 3.39 -1.26 -0.71
C PRO A 76 2.27 -1.62 0.28
N CYS A 77 1.09 -2.00 -0.21
CA CYS A 77 -0.06 -2.35 0.63
C CYS A 77 0.11 -3.63 1.46
N HIS A 78 1.09 -4.48 1.12
CA HIS A 78 1.51 -5.63 1.94
C HIS A 78 2.13 -5.22 3.29
N ARG A 79 2.53 -3.95 3.46
CA ARG A 79 3.08 -3.44 4.72
C ARG A 79 2.00 -3.02 5.72
N VAL A 80 0.72 -3.15 5.36
CA VAL A 80 -0.39 -2.81 6.24
C VAL A 80 -1.00 -4.07 6.83
N ILE A 81 -1.06 -4.14 8.15
CA ILE A 81 -1.54 -5.31 8.89
C ILE A 81 -2.71 -4.95 9.81
N ARG A 82 -3.36 -5.97 10.38
CA ARG A 82 -4.36 -5.78 11.42
C ARG A 82 -3.71 -5.32 12.73
N GLN A 83 -4.50 -4.69 13.60
CA GLN A 83 -4.02 -4.19 14.90
C GLN A 83 -3.53 -5.32 15.84
N ASN A 84 -4.04 -6.53 15.66
CA ASN A 84 -3.62 -7.72 16.40
C ASN A 84 -2.35 -8.38 15.84
N GLY A 85 -1.71 -7.79 14.82
CA GLY A 85 -0.49 -8.31 14.21
C GLY A 85 -0.72 -9.34 13.12
N GLU A 86 -1.96 -9.75 12.86
CA GLU A 86 -2.28 -10.69 11.77
C GLU A 86 -2.12 -10.05 10.39
N ILE A 87 -1.58 -10.85 9.46
CA ILE A 87 -1.58 -10.55 8.04
C ILE A 87 -2.96 -10.89 7.48
N SER A 88 -3.60 -9.93 6.82
CA SER A 88 -4.90 -10.13 6.16
C SER A 88 -5.25 -8.90 5.33
N GLY A 89 -6.09 -9.09 4.31
CA GLY A 89 -6.58 -7.99 3.46
C GLY A 89 -5.60 -7.62 2.35
N TYR A 90 -4.57 -8.45 2.14
CA TYR A 90 -3.70 -8.34 0.99
C TYR A 90 -4.39 -8.96 -0.23
N ARG A 91 -4.37 -8.24 -1.36
CA ARG A 91 -5.13 -8.64 -2.55
C ARG A 91 -4.57 -9.89 -3.23
N TRP A 92 -3.26 -10.13 -3.11
CA TRP A 92 -2.53 -11.12 -3.90
C TRP A 92 -2.03 -12.32 -3.08
N GLY A 93 -2.61 -12.56 -1.91
CA GLY A 93 -2.29 -13.69 -1.03
C GLY A 93 -2.70 -13.42 0.42
N ASP A 94 -2.81 -14.49 1.21
CA ASP A 94 -2.97 -14.45 2.66
C ASP A 94 -1.72 -15.02 3.35
#